data_AF-K1TS71-F1
#
_entry.id   AF-K1TS71-F1
#
_cell.length_a   1.000
_cell.length_b   1.000
_cell.length_c   1.000
_cell.angle_alpha   90.00
_cell.angle_beta   90.00
_cell.angle_gamma   90.00
#
_symmetry.space_group_name_H-M   'P 1'
#
loop_
_entity.id
_entity.type
_entity.pdbx_description
1 polymer ?
#
loop_
_entity_poly.entity_id
_entity_poly.type
_entity_poly.pdbx_seq_one_letter_code
_entity_poly.pdbx_strand_id
1 'polypeptide(L)' 'NAILTITNKTTGEEVARINLADYLAQGRGAFEARHYSAQEFLDREYDYKLDFFLQGNQWKYVQLSISILDWSKRIQRVDF' A
#
# COMPACT_ATOMS: atom_id res chain seq x y z
N ASN A 1 5.97 -0.44 -13.63
CA ASN A 1 5.75 -0.20 -12.19
C ASN A 1 6.00 -1.48 -11.42
N ALA A 2 6.54 -1.38 -10.20
CA ALA A 2 6.74 -2.51 -9.32
C ALA A 2 5.38 -3.09 -8.88
N ILE A 3 5.26 -4.42 -8.88
CA ILE A 3 4.02 -5.12 -8.51
C ILE A 3 4.26 -5.89 -7.21
N LEU A 4 3.34 -5.74 -6.26
CA LEU A 4 3.25 -6.60 -5.10
C LEU A 4 2.12 -7.60 -5.32
N THR A 5 2.44 -8.88 -5.19
CA THR A 5 1.50 -9.99 -5.33
C THR A 5 1.47 -10.81 -4.05
N ILE A 6 0.28 -11.16 -3.58
CA ILE A 6 0.04 -12.10 -2.48
C ILE A 6 -0.67 -13.32 -3.06
N THR A 7 -0.11 -14.51 -2.85
CA THR A 7 -0.62 -15.76 -3.40
C THR A 7 -0.96 -16.73 -2.27
N ASN A 8 -2.11 -17.39 -2.38
CA ASN A 8 -2.46 -18.51 -1.53
C ASN A 8 -1.58 -19.71 -1.90
N LYS A 9 -0.71 -20.17 -0.98
CA LYS A 9 0.23 -21.26 -1.26
C LYS A 9 -0.44 -22.62 -1.48
N THR A 10 -1.64 -22.83 -0.94
CA THR A 10 -2.36 -24.10 -1.06
C THR A 10 -3.10 -24.20 -2.40
N THR A 11 -3.76 -23.13 -2.83
CA THR A 11 -4.54 -23.14 -4.09
C THR A 11 -3.77 -22.59 -5.29
N GLY A 12 -2.69 -21.84 -5.06
CA GLY A 12 -1.95 -21.11 -6.09
C GLY A 12 -2.64 -19.83 -6.56
N GLU A 13 -3.81 -19.49 -6.01
CA GLU A 13 -4.59 -18.34 -6.46
C GLU A 13 -4.02 -17.01 -5.97
N GLU A 14 -4.15 -15.98 -6.81
CA GLU A 14 -3.78 -14.61 -6.49
C GLU A 14 -4.82 -13.98 -5.56
N VAL A 15 -4.41 -13.64 -4.33
CA VAL A 15 -5.27 -13.03 -3.30
C VAL A 15 -5.24 -11.51 -3.40
N ALA A 16 -4.09 -10.94 -3.77
CA ALA A 16 -3.90 -9.52 -4.00
C ALA A 16 -2.86 -9.26 -5.08
N ARG A 17 -3.10 -8.23 -5.89
CA ARG A 17 -2.16 -7.68 -6.87
C ARG A 17 -2.32 -6.18 -6.92
N ILE A 18 -1.28 -5.46 -6.54
CA ILE A 18 -1.30 -4.00 -6.51
C ILE A 18 -0.09 -3.42 -7.22
N ASN A 19 -0.25 -2.22 -7.79
CA ASN A 19 0.89 -1.39 -8.16
C ASN A 19 1.52 -0.85 -6.88
N LEU A 20 2.67 -1.39 -6.50
CA LEU A 20 3.30 -1.08 -5.23
C LEU A 20 3.67 0.41 -5.14
N ALA A 21 4.27 0.97 -6.20
CA ALA A 21 4.70 2.36 -6.22
C ALA A 21 3.52 3.33 -6.01
N ASP A 22 2.39 3.07 -6.67
CA ASP A 22 1.18 3.92 -6.53
C ASP A 22 0.63 3.88 -5.11
N TYR A 23 0.69 2.71 -4.45
CA TYR A 23 0.20 2.55 -3.08
C TYR A 23 1.13 3.22 -2.08
N LEU A 24 2.45 3.00 -2.18
CA LEU A 24 3.43 3.63 -1.30
C LEU A 24 3.39 5.16 -1.44
N ALA A 25 3.24 5.68 -2.66
CA ALA A 25 3.14 7.12 -2.91
C ALA A 25 1.95 7.79 -2.21
N GLN A 26 0.93 7.04 -1.78
CA GLN A 26 -0.16 7.61 -0.98
C GLN A 26 0.28 8.05 0.42
N GLY A 27 1.43 7.55 0.91
CA GLY A 27 2.05 7.95 2.18
C GLY A 27 2.41 9.43 2.24
N ARG A 28 2.59 10.10 1.09
CA ARG A 28 2.83 11.56 1.02
C ARG A 28 1.75 12.40 1.67
N GLY A 29 0.55 11.85 1.89
CA GLY A 29 -0.52 12.49 2.65
C GLY A 29 -0.15 12.78 4.11
N ALA A 30 0.79 12.04 4.71
CA ALA A 30 1.35 12.37 6.02
C ALA A 30 2.10 13.71 6.02
N PHE A 31 2.53 14.18 4.84
CA PHE A 31 3.29 15.41 4.63
C PHE A 31 2.55 16.37 3.70
N GLU A 32 1.22 16.45 3.79
CA GLU A 32 0.38 17.26 2.88
C GLU A 32 0.89 18.70 2.75
N ALA A 33 1.29 19.33 3.86
CA ALA A 33 1.85 20.69 3.89
C ALA A 33 3.19 20.86 3.13
N ARG A 34 3.88 19.76 2.83
CA ARG A 34 5.13 19.77 2.04
C ARG A 34 4.87 19.65 0.54
N HIS A 35 3.66 19.27 0.12
CA HIS A 35 3.27 19.11 -1.27
C HIS A 35 4.22 18.23 -2.11
N TYR A 36 4.77 17.16 -1.51
CA TYR A 36 5.67 16.26 -2.24
C TYR A 36 4.99 15.62 -3.46
N SER A 37 5.74 15.57 -4.56
CA SER A 37 5.39 14.72 -5.70
C SER A 37 5.49 13.24 -5.31
N ALA A 38 4.87 12.35 -6.09
CA ALA A 38 4.94 10.91 -5.84
C ALA A 38 6.39 10.41 -5.87
N GLN A 39 7.19 10.81 -6.87
CA GLN A 39 8.59 10.40 -7.01
C GLN A 39 9.44 10.91 -5.85
N GLU A 40 9.33 12.21 -5.53
CA GLU A 40 10.11 12.80 -4.44
C GLU A 40 9.81 12.12 -3.10
N PHE A 41 8.55 11.79 -2.83
CA PHE A 41 8.20 11.08 -1.60
C PHE A 41 8.82 9.68 -1.56
N LEU A 42 8.75 8.93 -2.67
CA LEU A 42 9.33 7.59 -2.77
C LEU A 42 10.87 7.59 -2.65
N ASP A 43 11.53 8.67 -3.05
CA ASP A 43 12.99 8.82 -2.90
C ASP A 43 13.41 9.17 -1.46
N ARG A 44 12.49 9.74 -0.66
CA ARG A 44 12.75 10.19 0.73
C ARG A 44 12.40 9.14 1.77
N GLU A 45 11.24 8.49 1.59
CA GLU A 45 10.72 7.50 2.53
C GLU A 45 11.20 6.11 2.15
N TYR A 46 11.67 5.37 3.14
CA TYR A 46 12.30 4.07 2.98
C TYR A 46 11.73 3.00 3.93
N ASP A 47 10.89 3.39 4.90
CA ASP A 47 10.30 2.47 5.87
C ASP A 47 8.77 2.52 5.82
N TYR A 48 8.20 1.40 5.37
CA TYR A 48 6.79 1.26 5.05
C TYR A 48 6.21 0.01 5.71
N LYS A 49 5.00 0.15 6.23
CA LYS A 49 4.19 -0.98 6.70
C LYS A 49 2.90 -1.08 5.89
N LEU A 50 2.65 -2.27 5.35
CA LEU A 50 1.42 -2.63 4.64
C LEU A 50 0.72 -3.77 5.37
N ASP A 51 -0.34 -3.47 6.12
CA ASP A 51 -1.16 -4.48 6.79
C ASP A 51 -2.39 -4.80 5.93
N PHE A 52 -2.38 -5.95 5.24
CA PHE A 52 -3.49 -6.40 4.40
C PHE A 52 -4.57 -7.10 5.21
N PHE A 53 -5.81 -6.65 5.07
CA PHE A 53 -6.97 -7.37 5.59
C PHE A 53 -7.58 -8.25 4.49
N LEU A 54 -7.59 -9.56 4.74
CA LEU A 54 -8.09 -10.57 3.82
C LEU A 54 -9.44 -11.10 4.31
N GLN A 55 -10.39 -11.28 3.39
CA GLN A 55 -11.66 -11.94 3.66
C GLN A 55 -11.94 -12.97 2.56
N GLY A 56 -11.97 -14.25 2.95
CA GLY A 56 -11.97 -15.34 1.99
C GLY A 56 -10.67 -15.34 1.17
N ASN A 57 -10.78 -15.53 -0.14
CA ASN A 57 -9.64 -15.58 -1.06
C ASN A 57 -9.30 -14.23 -1.70
N GLN A 58 -9.69 -13.14 -1.05
CA GLN A 58 -9.54 -11.79 -1.58
C GLN A 58 -9.13 -10.80 -0.48
N TRP A 59 -8.24 -9.87 -0.81
CA TRP A 59 -8.02 -8.70 0.04
C TRP A 59 -9.19 -7.72 -0.03
N LYS A 60 -9.48 -7.02 1.08
CA LYS A 60 -10.51 -5.99 1.16
C LYS A 60 -9.94 -4.59 1.29
N TYR A 61 -8.88 -4.44 2.08
CA TYR A 61 -8.14 -3.19 2.20
C TYR A 61 -6.72 -3.46 2.68
N VAL A 62 -5.87 -2.45 2.54
CA VAL A 62 -4.55 -2.41 3.15
C VAL A 62 -4.43 -1.16 4.01
N GLN A 63 -3.86 -1.30 5.21
CA GLN A 63 -3.44 -0.18 6.03
C GLN A 63 -1.99 0.16 5.67
N LEU A 64 -1.77 1.33 5.07
CA LEU A 64 -0.45 1.89 4.83
C LEU A 64 -0.05 2.75 6.03
N SER A 65 1.13 2.49 6.59
CA SER A 65 1.75 3.34 7.61
C SER A 65 3.23 3.58 7.27
N ILE A 66 3.78 4.68 7.77
CA ILE A 66 5.19 5.07 7.65
C ILE A 66 5.72 5.47 9.02
N SER A 67 7.02 5.34 9.24
CA SER A 67 7.65 5.25 10.57
C SER A 67 7.67 6.54 11.39
N ILE A 68 7.11 7.60 10.85
CA ILE A 68 7.37 8.95 11.32
C ILE A 68 6.22 9.48 12.20
N LEU A 69 5.04 8.81 12.25
CA LEU A 69 3.84 9.25 12.98
C LEU A 69 2.87 8.08 13.32
N ASP A 70 1.87 8.34 14.17
CA ASP A 70 0.61 7.55 14.28
C ASP A 70 -0.27 7.65 13.00
N TRP A 71 0.27 8.23 11.93
CA TRP A 71 -0.42 8.38 10.66
C TRP A 71 -0.54 7.03 9.97
N SER A 72 -1.75 6.72 9.56
CA SER A 72 -1.99 5.57 8.72
C SER A 72 -3.15 5.85 7.77
N LYS A 73 -3.09 5.24 6.59
CA LYS A 73 -4.09 5.38 5.54
C LYS A 73 -4.64 4.04 5.16
N ARG A 74 -5.96 3.89 5.27
CA ARG A 74 -6.69 2.75 4.75
C ARG A 74 -6.95 2.94 3.26
N ILE A 75 -6.45 2.03 2.44
CA ILE A 75 -6.69 1.98 1.00
C ILE A 75 -7.63 0.81 0.75
N GLN A 76 -8.87 1.09 0.36
CA GLN A 76 -9.85 0.04 0.03
C GLN A 76 -9.49 -0.57 -1.32
N ARG A 77 -9.73 -1.87 -1.45
CA ARG A 77 -9.82 -2.50 -2.76
C ARG A 77 -10.99 -1.87 -3.52
N VAL A 78 -10.70 -1.36 -4.70
CA VAL A 78 -11.72 -0.95 -5.67
C VAL A 78 -11.79 -2.09 -6.68
N ASP A 79 -12.94 -2.76 -6.74
CA ASP A 79 -13.22 -3.67 -7.84
C ASP A 79 -13.44 -2.82 -9.09
N PHE A 80 -12.69 -3.12 -10.16
CA PHE A 80 -12.86 -2.51 -11.48
C PHE A 80 -13.70 -3.43 -12.36
#